data_AF-A0A1D7VH76-F1
#
_entry.id   AF-A0A1D7VH76-F1
#
_cell.length_a   1.000
_cell.length_b   1.000
_cell.length_c   1.000
_cell.angle_alpha   90.00
_cell.angle_beta   90.00
_cell.angle_gamma   90.00
#
_symmetry.space_group_name_H-M   'P 1'
#
loop_
_entity.id
_entity.type
_entity.pdbx_description
1 polymer ?
#
loop_
_entity_poly.entity_id
_entity_poly.type
_entity_poly.pdbx_seq_one_letter_code
_entity_poly.pdbx_strand_id
1 'polypeptide(L)'
;MHIRTAAIAVLAAGLLLTACGSDQAEQRAKPSRAPSDEFLGAIVDHPVHSWDDKGPTQRELLAYPPKWCEALKQGHSVDYLFSAAQGRLYPIGEDWGTEKSDAYQVLIMAVKAYCPPYHGRVVQELRDSGVY
;
A
#
# COMPACT_ATOMS: atom_id res chain seq x y z
N MET A 1 8.58 -48.26 34.48
CA MET A 1 7.75 -47.61 35.52
C MET A 1 7.01 -46.45 34.84
N HIS A 2 5.78 -46.70 34.38
CA HIS A 2 4.51 -46.25 35.02
C HIS A 2 4.36 -44.71 34.92
N ILE A 3 3.78 -44.20 33.83
CA ILE A 3 2.36 -43.84 33.64
C ILE A 3 1.89 -42.77 34.62
N ARG A 4 1.46 -41.60 34.10
CA ARG A 4 0.22 -40.94 34.51
C ARG A 4 -0.46 -40.25 33.32
N THR A 5 -1.43 -40.98 32.78
CA THR A 5 -2.55 -40.53 31.96
C THR A 5 -3.48 -39.65 32.80
N ALA A 6 -4.03 -38.58 32.21
CA ALA A 6 -5.31 -38.03 32.62
C ALA A 6 -6.07 -37.60 31.37
N ALA A 7 -7.21 -38.25 31.15
CA ALA A 7 -8.22 -38.00 30.14
C ALA A 7 -9.54 -37.70 30.86
N ILE A 8 -10.58 -37.35 30.07
CA ILE A 8 -12.04 -37.35 30.40
C ILE A 8 -12.52 -35.99 30.97
N ALA A 9 -13.65 -35.35 30.60
CA ALA A 9 -14.88 -35.64 29.82
C ALA A 9 -15.45 -34.28 29.31
N VAL A 10 -16.06 -34.12 28.13
CA VAL A 10 -17.42 -34.50 27.63
C VAL A 10 -18.60 -33.85 28.38
N LEU A 11 -19.44 -33.09 27.64
CA LEU A 11 -20.93 -32.94 27.69
C LEU A 11 -21.30 -31.57 27.05
N ALA A 12 -21.75 -31.49 25.78
CA ALA A 12 -23.05 -31.86 25.20
C ALA A 12 -24.20 -30.87 25.45
N ALA A 13 -24.80 -30.46 24.33
CA ALA A 13 -26.19 -30.05 24.08
C ALA A 13 -26.64 -28.61 24.40
N GLY A 14 -27.19 -27.98 23.34
CA GLY A 14 -27.98 -26.75 23.37
C GLY A 14 -28.50 -26.42 21.97
N LEU A 15 -29.43 -27.25 21.47
CA LEU A 15 -30.17 -27.06 20.22
C LEU A 15 -31.25 -25.98 20.37
N LEU A 16 -31.35 -25.14 19.33
CA LEU A 16 -32.54 -24.46 18.80
C LEU A 16 -33.16 -23.32 19.62
N LEU A 17 -33.22 -22.12 19.00
CA LEU A 17 -34.41 -21.24 18.95
C LEU A 17 -34.19 -20.14 17.88
N THR A 18 -34.80 -20.35 16.72
CA THR A 18 -35.70 -19.39 16.03
C THR A 18 -35.26 -17.92 15.89
N ALA A 19 -34.88 -17.51 14.68
CA ALA A 19 -35.46 -16.33 14.01
C ALA A 19 -34.98 -16.28 12.56
N CYS A 20 -35.94 -16.39 11.66
CA CYS A 20 -35.86 -15.95 10.29
C CYS A 20 -35.63 -14.43 10.28
N GLY A 21 -34.85 -13.94 9.32
CA GLY A 21 -34.79 -12.51 9.02
C GLY A 21 -33.70 -11.77 9.77
N SER A 22 -32.52 -11.70 9.15
CA SER A 22 -31.73 -10.48 9.17
C SER A 22 -30.97 -10.47 7.87
N ASP A 23 -31.41 -9.55 7.02
CA ASP A 23 -30.79 -9.12 5.78
C ASP A 23 -29.34 -9.57 5.65
N GLN A 24 -29.07 -10.39 4.63
CA GLN A 24 -27.81 -10.27 3.93
C GLN A 24 -27.77 -8.81 3.45
N ALA A 25 -27.22 -7.94 4.30
CA ALA A 25 -26.53 -6.77 3.83
C ALA A 25 -25.43 -7.34 2.94
N GLU A 26 -25.77 -7.55 1.66
CA GLU A 26 -24.83 -7.40 0.58
C GLU A 26 -24.02 -6.17 0.98
N GLN A 27 -22.78 -6.39 1.42
CA GLN A 27 -21.79 -5.34 1.46
C GLN A 27 -21.74 -4.86 0.03
N ARG A 28 -22.57 -3.86 -0.29
CA ARG A 28 -22.52 -3.11 -1.52
C ARG A 28 -21.08 -2.66 -1.58
N ALA A 29 -20.29 -3.30 -2.44
CA ALA A 29 -18.95 -2.90 -2.71
C ALA A 29 -19.04 -1.40 -3.01
N LYS A 30 -18.48 -0.59 -2.12
CA LYS A 30 -18.32 0.84 -2.36
C LYS A 30 -17.70 0.95 -3.75
N PRO A 31 -18.14 1.85 -4.64
CA PRO A 31 -17.52 1.97 -5.95
C PRO A 31 -16.01 2.04 -5.75
N SER A 32 -15.30 1.00 -6.14
CA SER A 32 -13.85 0.97 -6.07
C SER A 32 -13.42 2.01 -7.08
N ARG A 33 -12.95 3.17 -6.62
CA ARG A 33 -12.26 4.10 -7.51
C ARG A 33 -11.12 3.34 -8.18
N ALA A 34 -10.85 3.65 -9.45
CA ALA A 34 -9.69 3.06 -10.09
C ALA A 34 -8.43 3.47 -9.30
N PRO A 35 -7.41 2.61 -9.17
CA PRO A 35 -6.16 2.96 -8.49
C PRO A 35 -5.53 4.26 -9.01
N SER A 36 -5.70 4.56 -10.31
CA SER A 36 -5.29 5.83 -10.91
C SER A 36 -6.02 7.03 -10.31
N ASP A 37 -7.32 6.91 -10.08
CA ASP A 37 -8.15 8.01 -9.56
C ASP A 37 -7.89 8.22 -8.07
N GLU A 38 -7.65 7.13 -7.33
CA GLU A 38 -7.22 7.22 -5.93
C GLU A 38 -5.85 7.88 -5.81
N PHE A 39 -4.89 7.47 -6.63
CA PHE A 39 -3.55 8.04 -6.62
C PHE A 39 -3.53 9.52 -7.04
N LEU A 40 -4.16 9.87 -8.17
CA LEU A 40 -4.22 11.26 -8.62
C LEU A 40 -5.05 12.13 -7.66
N GLY A 41 -6.11 11.59 -7.07
CA GLY A 41 -6.85 12.26 -6.02
C GLY A 41 -5.98 12.57 -4.79
N ALA A 42 -5.17 11.60 -4.35
CA ALA A 42 -4.25 11.82 -3.24
C ALA A 42 -3.19 12.89 -3.53
N ILE A 43 -2.70 12.98 -4.76
CA ILE A 43 -1.77 14.04 -5.20
C ILE A 43 -2.42 15.43 -5.16
N VAL A 44 -3.72 15.52 -5.47
CA VAL A 44 -4.47 16.78 -5.36
C VAL A 44 -4.71 17.15 -3.89
N ASP A 45 -5.05 16.17 -3.04
CA ASP A 45 -5.30 16.37 -1.61
C ASP A 45 -4.02 16.66 -0.81
N HIS A 46 -2.88 16.18 -1.31
CA HIS A 46 -1.54 16.38 -0.74
C HIS A 46 -0.59 16.95 -1.81
N PRO A 47 -0.64 18.27 -2.04
CA PRO A 47 0.17 18.92 -3.07
C PRO A 47 1.66 18.64 -2.89
N VAL A 48 2.33 18.31 -3.98
CA VAL A 48 3.77 18.06 -4.03
C VAL A 48 4.47 19.37 -4.36
N HIS A 49 4.95 20.08 -3.33
CA HIS A 49 5.47 21.44 -3.46
C HIS A 49 6.65 21.57 -4.44
N SER A 50 7.49 20.54 -4.56
CA SER A 50 8.57 20.53 -5.55
C SER A 50 8.09 20.52 -7.02
N TRP A 51 6.78 20.41 -7.28
CA TRP A 51 6.18 20.48 -8.62
C TRP A 51 5.52 21.82 -8.95
N ASP A 52 5.52 22.79 -8.03
CA ASP A 52 4.84 24.08 -8.22
C ASP A 52 5.36 24.83 -9.48
N ASP A 53 6.66 24.72 -9.77
CA ASP A 53 7.29 25.33 -10.96
C ASP A 53 7.36 24.37 -12.16
N LYS A 54 7.73 23.11 -11.92
CA LYS A 54 7.97 22.11 -12.96
C LYS A 54 7.69 20.70 -12.45
N GLY A 55 6.49 20.18 -12.71
CA GLY A 55 6.11 18.81 -12.36
C GLY A 55 5.90 17.88 -13.56
N PRO A 56 5.75 16.57 -13.32
CA PRO A 56 5.29 15.62 -14.34
C PRO A 56 3.85 15.91 -14.78
N THR A 57 3.53 15.57 -16.02
CA THR A 57 2.13 15.41 -16.43
C THR A 57 1.50 14.22 -15.72
N GLN A 58 0.16 14.22 -15.57
CA GLN A 58 -0.55 13.07 -14.97
C GLN A 58 -0.23 11.75 -15.68
N ARG A 59 -0.10 11.78 -17.02
CA ARG A 59 0.25 10.61 -17.82
C ARG A 59 1.64 10.07 -17.50
N GLU A 60 2.62 10.95 -17.31
CA GLU A 60 3.97 10.55 -16.91
C GLU A 60 3.96 9.98 -15.50
N LEU A 61 3.25 10.62 -14.57
CA LEU A 61 3.14 10.18 -13.19
C LEU A 61 2.50 8.79 -13.07
N LEU A 62 1.46 8.51 -13.85
CA LEU A 62 0.76 7.21 -13.87
C LEU A 62 1.59 6.06 -14.45
N ALA A 63 2.74 6.33 -15.09
CA ALA A 63 3.59 5.30 -15.66
C ALA A 63 4.45 4.54 -14.62
N TYR A 64 4.55 5.06 -13.40
CA TYR A 64 5.44 4.53 -12.36
C TYR A 64 4.82 3.57 -11.35
N PRO A 65 3.58 3.78 -10.84
CA PRO A 65 3.01 2.90 -9.83
C PRO A 65 3.06 1.41 -10.20
N PRO A 66 2.74 0.99 -11.44
CA PRO A 66 2.87 -0.43 -11.81
C PRO A 66 4.31 -0.95 -11.72
N LYS A 67 5.31 -0.14 -12.07
CA LYS A 67 6.74 -0.52 -12.03
C LYS A 67 7.23 -0.63 -10.59
N TRP A 68 6.85 0.30 -9.71
CA TRP A 68 7.18 0.23 -8.29
C TRP A 68 6.56 -1.00 -7.64
N CYS A 69 5.29 -1.27 -7.91
CA CYS A 69 4.60 -2.43 -7.36
C CYS A 69 5.26 -3.75 -7.81
N GLU A 70 5.69 -3.85 -9.07
CA GLU A 70 6.41 -5.04 -9.55
C GLU A 70 7.78 -5.18 -8.87
N ALA A 71 8.55 -4.10 -8.73
CA ALA A 71 9.82 -4.15 -8.04
C ALA A 71 9.67 -4.50 -6.54
N LEU A 72 8.67 -3.93 -5.86
CA LEU A 72 8.35 -4.26 -4.47
C LEU A 72 7.96 -5.72 -4.31
N LYS A 73 7.19 -6.27 -5.25
CA LYS A 73 6.83 -7.69 -5.31
C LYS A 73 8.03 -8.60 -5.48
N GLN A 74 9.05 -8.15 -6.22
CA GLN A 74 10.33 -8.86 -6.38
C GLN A 74 11.25 -8.73 -5.14
N GLY A 75 10.83 -8.00 -4.11
CA GLY A 75 11.59 -7.84 -2.86
C GLY A 75 12.59 -6.68 -2.89
N HIS A 76 12.56 -5.82 -3.90
CA HIS A 76 13.45 -4.65 -3.96
C HIS A 76 13.04 -3.57 -2.96
N SER A 77 14.03 -2.97 -2.28
CA SER A 77 13.83 -1.90 -1.29
C SER A 77 13.42 -0.56 -1.93
N VAL A 78 12.93 0.37 -1.12
CA VAL A 78 12.64 1.75 -1.54
C VAL A 78 13.90 2.45 -2.08
N ASP A 79 15.07 2.21 -1.45
CA ASP A 79 16.35 2.74 -1.95
C ASP A 79 16.68 2.21 -3.36
N TYR A 80 16.42 0.93 -3.64
CA TYR A 80 16.57 0.38 -4.99
C TYR A 80 15.64 1.05 -6.00
N LEU A 81 14.40 1.39 -5.62
CA LEU A 81 13.46 2.03 -6.57
C LEU A 81 14.00 3.37 -7.07
N PHE A 82 14.68 4.11 -6.21
CA PHE A 82 15.06 5.51 -6.43
C PHE A 82 16.56 5.74 -6.62
N SER A 83 17.37 4.68 -6.55
CA SER A 83 18.80 4.77 -6.82
C SER A 83 19.06 5.15 -8.29
N ALA A 84 19.99 6.08 -8.51
CA ALA A 84 20.45 6.40 -9.87
C ALA A 84 21.28 5.25 -10.47
N ALA A 85 21.89 4.42 -9.62
CA ALA A 85 22.71 3.27 -10.01
C ALA A 85 21.90 1.98 -10.20
N GLN A 86 20.70 1.91 -9.62
CA GLN A 86 19.89 0.69 -9.55
C GLN A 86 18.40 1.03 -9.65
N GLY A 87 17.61 0.27 -10.40
CA GLY A 87 16.16 0.52 -10.55
C GLY A 87 15.80 1.73 -11.43
N ARG A 88 16.30 2.95 -11.13
CA ARG A 88 15.97 4.22 -11.81
C ARG A 88 14.46 4.37 -12.07
N LEU A 89 13.64 3.91 -11.13
CA LEU A 89 12.19 3.89 -11.30
C LEU A 89 11.56 5.22 -10.89
N TYR A 90 12.34 6.28 -10.65
CA TYR A 90 11.82 7.63 -10.51
C TYR A 90 12.95 8.67 -10.67
N PRO A 91 12.75 9.74 -11.47
CA PRO A 91 13.75 10.80 -11.62
C PRO A 91 13.69 11.78 -10.44
N ILE A 92 14.28 11.43 -9.29
CA ILE A 92 14.44 12.36 -8.16
C ILE A 92 15.41 13.47 -8.55
N GLY A 93 15.01 14.74 -8.40
CA GLY A 93 15.87 15.90 -8.64
C GLY A 93 16.33 16.12 -10.08
N GLU A 94 15.96 15.24 -11.03
CA GLU A 94 16.28 15.37 -12.46
C GLU A 94 15.20 16.21 -13.17
N ASP A 95 14.63 15.73 -14.29
CA ASP A 95 13.78 16.53 -15.19
C ASP A 95 12.60 17.25 -14.52
N TRP A 96 12.14 16.79 -13.36
CA TRP A 96 10.99 17.35 -12.62
C TRP A 96 11.35 18.03 -11.31
N GLY A 97 12.64 18.16 -10.98
CA GLY A 97 13.07 18.82 -9.75
C GLY A 97 12.47 18.25 -8.46
N THR A 98 11.91 17.02 -8.51
CA THR A 98 11.15 16.48 -7.39
C THR A 98 12.07 16.27 -6.21
N GLU A 99 11.73 16.88 -5.08
CA GLU A 99 12.49 16.73 -3.86
C GLU A 99 12.39 15.29 -3.35
N LYS A 100 13.42 14.85 -2.64
CA LYS A 100 13.50 13.46 -2.17
C LYS A 100 12.37 13.12 -1.21
N SER A 101 12.03 14.02 -0.29
CA SER A 101 10.89 13.88 0.64
C SER A 101 9.56 13.74 -0.10
N ASP A 102 9.35 14.59 -1.10
CA ASP A 102 8.18 14.60 -1.96
C ASP A 102 8.05 13.31 -2.77
N ALA A 103 9.16 12.82 -3.34
CA ALA A 103 9.21 11.53 -4.04
C ALA A 103 8.79 10.36 -3.13
N TYR A 104 9.17 10.37 -1.85
CA TYR A 104 8.74 9.37 -0.88
C TYR A 104 7.25 9.46 -0.56
N GLN A 105 6.70 10.66 -0.42
CA GLN A 105 5.25 10.83 -0.24
C GLN A 105 4.47 10.32 -1.45
N VAL A 106 4.94 10.63 -2.66
CA VAL A 106 4.37 10.14 -3.93
C VAL A 106 4.40 8.61 -3.99
N LEU A 107 5.51 7.99 -3.58
CA LEU A 107 5.61 6.53 -3.49
C LEU A 107 4.59 5.94 -2.51
N ILE A 108 4.45 6.52 -1.33
CA ILE A 108 3.48 6.07 -0.31
C ILE A 108 2.06 6.13 -0.89
N MET A 109 1.69 7.25 -1.51
CA MET A 109 0.37 7.43 -2.13
C MET A 109 0.12 6.41 -3.24
N ALA A 110 1.10 6.20 -4.12
CA ALA A 110 1.01 5.23 -5.20
C ALA A 110 0.89 3.79 -4.70
N VAL A 111 1.71 3.40 -3.72
CA VAL A 111 1.69 2.04 -3.16
C VAL A 111 0.38 1.78 -2.43
N LYS A 112 -0.16 2.77 -1.70
CA LYS A 112 -1.47 2.68 -1.05
C LYS A 112 -2.59 2.38 -2.07
N ALA A 113 -2.55 3.02 -3.25
CA ALA A 113 -3.56 2.84 -4.28
C ALA A 113 -3.35 1.57 -5.15
N TYR A 114 -2.12 1.29 -5.59
CA TYR A 114 -1.84 0.27 -6.60
C TYR A 114 -1.41 -1.09 -6.02
N CYS A 115 -0.72 -1.09 -4.89
CA CYS A 115 -0.27 -2.33 -4.25
C CYS A 115 -0.29 -2.24 -2.72
N PRO A 116 -1.51 -2.12 -2.13
CA PRO A 116 -1.70 -1.94 -0.68
C PRO A 116 -0.94 -2.93 0.21
N PRO A 117 -0.74 -4.21 -0.16
CA PRO A 117 0.02 -5.15 0.67
C PRO A 117 1.46 -4.72 0.97
N TYR A 118 2.08 -3.88 0.13
CA TYR A 118 3.46 -3.40 0.35
C TYR A 118 3.52 -2.08 1.10
N HIS A 119 2.40 -1.41 1.34
CA HIS A 119 2.36 -0.08 1.96
C HIS A 119 3.03 -0.06 3.35
N GLY A 120 2.68 -1.02 4.22
CA GLY A 120 3.27 -1.10 5.56
C GLY A 120 4.79 -1.30 5.55
N ARG A 121 5.27 -2.11 4.61
CA ARG A 121 6.71 -2.35 4.42
C ARG A 121 7.42 -1.08 3.94
N VAL A 122 6.89 -0.40 2.92
CA VAL A 122 7.45 0.86 2.39
C VAL A 122 7.54 1.93 3.48
N VAL A 123 6.47 2.13 4.26
CA VAL A 123 6.47 3.09 5.37
C VAL A 123 7.51 2.71 6.42
N GLN A 124 7.67 1.43 6.74
CA GLN A 124 8.68 1.00 7.71
C GLN A 124 10.11 1.22 7.19
N GLU A 125 10.40 0.89 5.94
CA GLU A 125 11.72 1.14 5.32
C GLU A 125 12.08 2.63 5.33
N LEU A 126 11.10 3.51 5.09
CA LEU A 126 11.30 4.97 5.13
C LEU A 126 11.56 5.49 6.55
N ARG A 127 10.89 4.93 7.57
CA ARG A 127 11.17 5.26 8.98
C ARG A 127 12.56 4.79 9.39
N ASP A 128 12.93 3.56 9.04
CA ASP A 128 14.22 2.96 9.40
C ASP A 128 15.40 3.72 8.78
N SER A 129 15.18 4.36 7.62
CA SER A 129 16.17 5.23 6.96
C SER A 129 16.15 6.68 7.43
N GLY A 130 15.24 7.06 8.34
CA GLY A 130 15.14 8.41 8.90
C GLY A 130 14.58 9.48 7.95
N VAL A 131 13.90 9.05 6.88
CA VAL A 131 13.35 9.96 5.85
C VAL A 131 11.83 10.17 5.97
N TYR A 132 11.16 9.52 6.93
CA TYR A 132 9.72 9.58 7.19
C TYR A 132 9.39 9.57 8.68
#